data_AF-A0A1G6GGJ3-F1
#
_entry.id   AF-A0A1G6GGJ3-F1
#
_cell.length_a   1.000
_cell.length_b   1.000
_cell.length_c   1.000
_cell.angle_alpha   90.00
_cell.angle_beta   90.00
_cell.angle_gamma   90.00
#
_symmetry.space_group_name_H-M   'P 1'
#
loop_
_entity.id
_entity.type
_entity.pdbx_description
1 polymer ?
#
loop_
_entity_poly.entity_id
_entity_poly.type
_entity_poly.pdbx_seq_one_letter_code
_entity_poly.pdbx_strand_id
1 'polypeptide(L)'
;MAKIKYHLRSATELVLDEAAQAGDLIDLKDEQKIDTAGLSDELNRDFEQRLAQQKKIWQEEQAPIIEAQKGQVQKDEHLKALEIQGQQKEKIALLEAQIKNIQENTETKVKEAISQNELAHNQALTTKDQQITALEKDMIQIKSELANQAKTQELEVVTVKNDYEAKLKAANEQVEFYKDFKARQSTKEIGESLEEYAHQEFNKIRPYAFPNAYFEKDNEVSRQSGSKGDFIFRDYQNGLEFISIMFDMKNEADTTAAKHKNADFFKELDKDRREKKTEYAVLVSMLEADSDYYNTGIVQVSDYEKMYVIRPQFFIQFIGILRNAALNSVSYQQELAAMREQNLDITHFEDNIEKFKVGFSKNYTSYSKNVQEALKSIDKSIARMEDVKKQLTTSENQLRLANNKLDDVSVKKLTRGNPTMQAKFASLKSQEER
;
A
#
# COMPACT_ATOMS: atom_id res chain seq x y z
N MET A 1 164.34 83.39 115.06
CA MET A 1 164.10 84.75 114.53
C MET A 1 162.92 85.30 115.29
N ALA A 2 163.13 86.41 115.99
CA ALA A 2 162.11 87.04 116.82
C ALA A 2 161.20 87.89 115.93
N LYS A 3 159.89 87.92 116.24
CA LYS A 3 158.95 88.87 115.63
C LYS A 3 159.21 90.23 116.25
N ILE A 4 159.57 91.23 115.44
CA ILE A 4 159.79 92.59 115.91
C ILE A 4 158.46 93.31 116.07
N LYS A 5 158.27 93.97 117.21
CA LYS A 5 157.15 94.89 117.44
C LYS A 5 157.37 96.21 116.69
N TYR A 6 156.33 96.65 115.99
CA TYR A 6 156.31 97.88 115.23
C TYR A 6 154.95 98.56 115.35
N HIS A 7 154.90 99.85 115.02
CA HIS A 7 153.67 100.57 114.71
C HIS A 7 153.86 101.45 113.48
N LEU A 8 152.77 101.73 112.76
CA LEU A 8 152.78 102.64 111.62
C LEU A 8 152.55 104.08 112.09
N ARG A 9 153.48 104.98 111.79
CA ARG A 9 153.34 106.43 112.00
C ARG A 9 152.45 107.06 110.93
N SER A 10 152.43 106.47 109.73
CA SER A 10 151.57 106.88 108.61
C SER A 10 151.29 105.71 107.68
N ALA A 11 150.49 105.93 106.63
CA ALA A 11 150.23 104.91 105.59
C ALA A 11 151.50 104.40 104.88
N THR A 12 152.64 105.10 105.01
CA THR A 12 153.90 104.76 104.34
C THR A 12 155.12 104.73 105.26
N GLU A 13 154.98 105.04 106.55
CA GLU A 13 156.09 105.09 107.50
C GLU A 13 155.85 104.13 108.67
N LEU A 14 156.78 103.19 108.85
CA LEU A 14 156.77 102.19 109.93
C LEU A 14 157.90 102.49 110.92
N VAL A 15 157.59 102.42 112.22
CA VAL A 15 158.52 102.65 113.33
C VAL A 15 158.67 101.35 114.12
N LEU A 16 159.92 100.97 114.41
CA LEU A 16 160.24 99.79 115.20
C LEU A 16 160.29 100.17 116.68
N ASP A 17 159.56 99.43 117.51
CA ASP A 17 159.47 99.68 118.96
C ASP A 17 160.60 99.00 119.75
N GLU A 18 161.43 98.22 119.06
CA GLU A 18 162.61 97.56 119.62
C GLU A 18 163.75 97.47 118.60
N ALA A 19 164.98 97.27 119.10
CA ALA A 19 166.17 97.19 118.25
C ALA A 19 166.14 95.93 117.38
N ALA A 20 166.23 96.11 116.07
CA ALA A 20 166.19 95.06 115.07
C ALA A 20 167.58 94.70 114.56
N GLN A 21 167.81 93.42 114.24
CA GLN A 21 169.02 92.98 113.54
C GLN A 21 168.70 92.46 112.14
N ALA A 22 169.73 92.43 111.28
CA ALA A 22 169.59 91.94 109.92
C ALA A 22 169.18 90.45 109.92
N GLY A 23 167.99 90.17 109.37
CA GLY A 23 167.39 88.84 109.33
C GLY A 23 166.08 88.71 110.10
N ASP A 24 165.67 89.74 110.85
CA ASP A 24 164.38 89.75 111.53
C ASP A 24 163.22 90.13 110.57
N LEU A 25 162.02 89.58 110.82
CA LEU A 25 160.85 89.65 109.94
C LEU A 25 159.72 90.50 110.55
N ILE A 26 159.12 91.34 109.71
CA ILE A 26 157.95 92.18 110.02
C ILE A 26 156.74 91.63 109.25
N ASP A 27 155.65 91.29 109.94
CA ASP A 27 154.44 90.70 109.35
C ASP A 27 153.33 91.76 109.23
N LEU A 28 153.08 92.24 108.00
CA LEU A 28 152.15 93.33 107.68
C LEU A 28 150.72 92.86 107.36
N LYS A 29 150.39 91.57 107.57
CA LYS A 29 149.10 90.99 107.14
C LYS A 29 147.87 91.57 107.85
N ASP A 30 148.01 92.00 109.10
CA ASP A 30 146.86 92.47 109.89
C ASP A 30 146.38 93.88 109.50
N GLU A 31 147.21 94.68 108.80
CA GLU A 31 146.85 96.04 108.35
C GLU A 31 146.33 96.14 106.90
N GLN A 32 146.27 95.04 106.12
CA GLN A 32 145.75 95.02 104.74
C GLN A 32 144.32 94.44 104.61
N LYS A 33 143.35 94.93 105.39
CA LYS A 33 141.93 94.64 105.14
C LYS A 33 141.26 95.80 104.38
N ILE A 34 141.10 95.64 103.07
CA ILE A 34 140.30 96.49 102.19
C ILE A 34 138.91 95.84 102.01
N ASP A 35 137.84 96.60 102.24
CA ASP A 35 136.45 96.15 102.15
C ASP A 35 135.98 96.03 100.68
N THR A 36 135.53 94.84 100.27
CA THR A 36 135.12 94.52 98.87
C THR A 36 133.62 94.26 98.71
N ALA A 37 132.79 94.44 99.74
CA ALA A 37 131.36 94.11 99.68
C ALA A 37 130.55 95.02 98.73
N GLY A 38 130.86 96.32 98.68
CA GLY A 38 130.14 97.28 97.83
C GLY A 38 130.29 97.03 96.32
N LEU A 39 131.42 96.49 95.88
CA LEU A 39 131.66 96.16 94.47
C LEU A 39 130.86 94.94 94.00
N SER A 40 130.51 94.01 94.90
CA SER A 40 129.75 92.80 94.56
C SER A 40 128.28 93.08 94.27
N ASP A 41 127.65 93.95 95.06
CA ASP A 41 126.22 94.26 94.91
C ASP A 41 125.93 95.07 93.64
N GLU A 42 126.83 96.00 93.30
CA GLU A 42 126.69 96.81 92.08
C GLU A 42 126.87 95.97 90.81
N LEU A 43 127.79 95.00 90.84
CA LEU A 43 128.01 94.06 89.74
C LEU A 43 126.81 93.11 89.53
N ASN A 44 126.21 92.62 90.62
CA ASN A 44 125.00 91.78 90.54
C ASN A 44 123.81 92.54 89.96
N ARG A 45 123.65 93.82 90.32
CA ARG A 45 122.56 94.65 89.82
C ARG A 45 122.71 94.97 88.33
N ASP A 46 123.93 95.23 87.86
CA ASP A 46 124.22 95.38 86.42
C ASP A 46 123.97 94.06 85.66
N PHE A 47 124.35 92.92 86.26
CA PHE A 47 124.12 91.60 85.67
C PHE A 47 122.62 91.28 85.54
N GLU A 48 121.82 91.52 86.57
CA GLU A 48 120.37 91.34 86.52
C GLU A 48 119.70 92.25 85.49
N GLN A 49 120.12 93.51 85.39
CA GLN A 49 119.62 94.44 84.37
C GLN A 49 119.94 93.93 82.96
N ARG A 50 121.18 93.52 82.70
CA ARG A 50 121.58 92.94 81.41
C ARG A 50 120.81 91.67 81.09
N LEU A 51 120.59 90.79 82.06
CA LEU A 51 119.83 89.56 81.88
C LEU A 51 118.35 89.85 81.54
N ALA A 52 117.74 90.82 82.21
CA ALA A 52 116.37 91.26 81.93
C ALA A 52 116.26 91.89 80.53
N GLN A 53 117.25 92.71 80.16
CA GLN A 53 117.32 93.33 78.85
C GLN A 53 117.51 92.28 77.74
N GLN A 54 118.37 91.28 77.96
CA GLN A 54 118.59 90.19 77.02
C GLN A 54 117.36 89.27 76.88
N LYS A 55 116.63 89.00 77.98
CA LYS A 55 115.34 88.30 77.92
C LYS A 55 114.30 89.07 77.13
N LYS A 56 114.23 90.39 77.31
CA LYS A 56 113.31 91.26 76.58
C LYS A 56 113.63 91.25 75.08
N ILE A 57 114.90 91.42 74.71
CA ILE A 57 115.37 91.33 73.31
C ILE A 57 115.02 89.96 72.73
N TRP A 58 115.29 88.86 73.44
CA TRP A 58 114.94 87.52 72.97
C TRP A 58 113.43 87.33 72.77
N GLN A 59 112.59 87.89 73.66
CA GLN A 59 111.14 87.86 73.50
C GLN A 59 110.66 88.69 72.31
N GLU A 60 111.24 89.88 72.12
CA GLU A 60 110.95 90.78 70.98
C GLU A 60 111.40 90.17 69.65
N GLU A 61 112.48 89.39 69.62
CA GLU A 61 112.95 88.65 68.44
C GLU A 61 112.12 87.39 68.16
N GLN A 62 111.67 86.66 69.19
CA GLN A 62 110.88 85.42 69.03
C GLN A 62 109.40 85.68 68.68
N ALA A 63 108.81 86.75 69.19
CA ALA A 63 107.41 87.10 68.93
C ALA A 63 107.05 87.16 67.42
N PRO A 64 107.78 87.88 66.55
CA PRO A 64 107.48 87.92 65.11
C PRO A 64 107.73 86.58 64.42
N ILE A 65 108.68 85.75 64.90
CA ILE A 65 108.95 84.42 64.35
C ILE A 65 107.77 83.48 64.63
N ILE A 66 107.25 83.47 65.87
CA ILE A 66 106.10 82.66 66.26
C ILE A 66 104.84 83.12 65.50
N GLU A 67 104.65 84.43 65.35
CA GLU A 67 103.52 84.99 64.60
C GLU A 67 103.60 84.63 63.11
N ALA A 68 104.80 84.70 62.50
CA ALA A 68 105.04 84.25 61.14
C ALA A 68 104.78 82.74 60.96
N GLN A 69 105.25 81.90 61.89
CA GLN A 69 104.99 80.46 61.87
C GLN A 69 103.50 80.13 62.00
N LYS A 70 102.78 80.80 62.92
CA LYS A 70 101.33 80.66 63.04
C LYS A 70 100.61 81.08 61.76
N GLY A 71 101.00 82.20 61.16
CA GLY A 71 100.45 82.65 59.88
C GLY A 71 100.73 81.67 58.74
N GLN A 72 101.89 81.01 58.75
CA GLN A 72 102.23 80.00 57.75
C GLN A 72 101.44 78.70 57.93
N VAL A 73 101.30 78.21 59.18
CA VAL A 73 100.45 77.05 59.48
C VAL A 73 98.99 77.31 59.10
N GLN A 74 98.46 78.50 59.40
CA GLN A 74 97.09 78.88 59.00
C GLN A 74 96.92 78.93 57.48
N LYS A 75 97.93 79.43 56.74
CA LYS A 75 97.92 79.41 55.28
C LYS A 75 97.96 78.00 54.72
N ASP A 76 98.80 77.12 55.26
CA ASP A 76 98.90 75.72 54.83
C ASP A 76 97.62 74.92 55.15
N GLU A 77 97.01 75.14 56.31
CA GLU A 77 95.70 74.58 56.66
C GLU A 77 94.61 75.07 55.72
N HIS A 78 94.60 76.37 55.40
CA HIS A 78 93.65 76.94 54.46
C HIS A 78 93.83 76.38 53.04
N LEU A 79 95.08 76.24 52.57
CA LEU A 79 95.39 75.63 51.27
C LEU A 79 94.94 74.17 51.21
N LYS A 80 95.23 73.36 52.24
CA LYS A 80 94.76 71.97 52.33
C LYS A 80 93.23 71.88 52.34
N ALA A 81 92.56 72.78 53.06
CA ALA A 81 91.10 72.85 53.07
C ALA A 81 90.55 73.20 51.68
N LEU A 82 91.20 74.12 50.96
CA LEU A 82 90.84 74.50 49.59
C LEU A 82 91.04 73.32 48.61
N GLU A 83 92.16 72.59 48.73
CA GLU A 83 92.45 71.40 47.92
C GLU A 83 91.41 70.30 48.15
N ILE A 84 91.09 69.99 49.41
CA ILE A 84 90.04 69.02 49.76
C ILE A 84 88.68 69.47 49.19
N GLN A 85 88.35 70.76 49.32
CA GLN A 85 87.11 71.30 48.77
C GLN A 85 87.09 71.20 47.23
N GLY A 86 88.21 71.44 46.56
CA GLY A 86 88.37 71.25 45.12
C GLY A 86 88.13 69.80 44.69
N GLN A 87 88.82 68.86 45.34
CA GLN A 87 88.65 67.42 45.09
C GLN A 87 87.22 66.94 45.36
N GLN A 88 86.58 67.43 46.42
CA GLN A 88 85.17 67.12 46.71
C GLN A 88 84.24 67.67 45.63
N LYS A 89 84.44 68.91 45.17
CA LYS A 89 83.65 69.50 44.08
C LYS A 89 83.81 68.73 42.77
N GLU A 90 85.03 68.32 42.41
CA GLU A 90 85.27 67.49 41.23
C GLU A 90 84.59 66.13 41.33
N LYS A 91 84.67 65.47 42.49
CA LYS A 91 84.01 64.18 42.73
C LYS A 91 82.47 64.30 42.68
N ILE A 92 81.91 65.38 43.24
CA ILE A 92 80.47 65.66 43.17
C ILE A 92 80.06 65.87 41.71
N ALA A 93 80.78 66.71 40.95
CA ALA A 93 80.48 66.95 39.53
C ALA A 93 80.54 65.66 38.69
N LEU A 94 81.50 64.77 38.97
CA LEU A 94 81.60 63.47 38.30
C LEU A 94 80.42 62.55 38.65
N LEU A 95 80.05 62.47 39.93
CA LEU A 95 78.90 61.66 40.37
C LEU A 95 77.58 62.19 39.82
N GLU A 96 77.39 63.52 39.78
CA GLU A 96 76.21 64.15 39.18
C GLU A 96 76.12 63.84 37.67
N ALA A 97 77.25 63.90 36.95
CA ALA A 97 77.30 63.52 35.54
C ALA A 97 76.97 62.03 35.33
N GLN A 98 77.48 61.15 36.18
CA GLN A 98 77.17 59.71 36.14
C GLN A 98 75.70 59.43 36.45
N ILE A 99 75.13 60.08 37.47
CA ILE A 99 73.71 59.95 37.83
C ILE A 99 72.84 60.43 36.67
N LYS A 100 73.16 61.58 36.08
CA LYS A 100 72.43 62.11 34.91
C LYS A 100 72.48 61.14 33.72
N ASN A 101 73.65 60.59 33.42
CA ASN A 101 73.81 59.62 32.34
C ASN A 101 73.01 58.33 32.60
N ILE A 102 73.04 57.82 33.85
CA ILE A 102 72.25 56.65 34.26
C ILE A 102 70.76 56.97 34.15
N GLN A 103 70.30 58.13 34.60
CA GLN A 103 68.91 58.56 34.50
C GLN A 103 68.44 58.62 33.05
N GLU A 104 69.19 59.30 32.17
CA GLU A 104 68.89 59.40 30.74
C GLU A 104 68.85 58.01 30.08
N ASN A 105 69.83 57.15 30.35
CA ASN A 105 69.88 55.78 29.82
C ASN A 105 68.75 54.87 30.37
N THR A 106 68.30 55.10 31.59
CA THR A 106 67.20 54.33 32.18
C THR A 106 65.87 54.81 31.61
N GLU A 107 65.71 56.12 31.42
CA GLU A 107 64.52 56.72 30.82
C GLU A 107 64.35 56.27 29.36
N THR A 108 65.43 56.21 28.57
CA THR A 108 65.38 55.69 27.19
C THR A 108 64.99 54.22 27.18
N LYS A 109 65.63 53.37 27.99
CA LYS A 109 65.28 51.94 28.08
C LYS A 109 63.85 51.70 28.53
N VAL A 110 63.34 52.50 29.47
CA VAL A 110 61.94 52.41 29.92
C VAL A 110 60.99 52.83 28.79
N LYS A 111 61.28 53.92 28.08
CA LYS A 111 60.47 54.35 26.91
C LYS A 111 60.47 53.30 25.80
N GLU A 112 61.61 52.70 25.49
CA GLU A 112 61.73 51.61 24.52
C GLU A 112 60.93 50.38 24.95
N ALA A 113 61.04 49.97 26.21
CA ALA A 113 60.29 48.82 26.74
C ALA A 113 58.77 49.07 26.73
N ILE A 114 58.32 50.28 27.09
CA ILE A 114 56.90 50.67 27.00
C ILE A 114 56.44 50.61 25.55
N SER A 115 57.19 51.21 24.62
CA SER A 115 56.83 51.22 23.19
C SER A 115 56.78 49.81 22.60
N GLN A 116 57.73 48.94 22.95
CA GLN A 116 57.70 47.53 22.52
C GLN A 116 56.50 46.77 23.10
N ASN A 117 56.16 47.02 24.37
CA ASN A 117 55.01 46.38 25.01
C ASN A 117 53.70 46.84 24.37
N GLU A 118 53.53 48.15 24.13
CA GLU A 118 52.38 48.72 23.43
C GLU A 118 52.24 48.14 22.02
N LEU A 119 53.35 47.99 21.29
CA LEU A 119 53.33 47.41 19.95
C LEU A 119 52.94 45.93 19.98
N ALA A 120 53.51 45.14 20.90
CA ALA A 120 53.15 43.73 21.08
C ALA A 120 51.68 43.57 21.51
N HIS A 121 51.20 44.43 22.41
CA HIS A 121 49.81 44.45 22.86
C HIS A 121 48.85 44.78 21.71
N ASN A 122 49.14 45.82 20.93
CA ASN A 122 48.32 46.22 19.78
C ASN A 122 48.32 45.14 18.69
N GLN A 123 49.45 44.49 18.43
CA GLN A 123 49.52 43.35 17.50
C GLN A 123 48.68 42.17 17.99
N ALA A 124 48.74 41.85 19.29
CA ALA A 124 47.94 40.79 19.88
C ALA A 124 46.43 41.10 19.81
N LEU A 125 46.02 42.34 20.10
CA LEU A 125 44.64 42.80 19.95
C LEU A 125 44.17 42.70 18.50
N THR A 126 44.96 43.22 17.55
CA THR A 126 44.61 43.17 16.12
C THR A 126 44.45 41.72 15.63
N THR A 127 45.33 40.82 16.06
CA THR A 127 45.25 39.39 15.72
C THR A 127 44.00 38.76 16.33
N LYS A 128 43.66 39.10 17.58
CA LYS A 128 42.45 38.63 18.25
C LYS A 128 41.19 39.14 17.57
N ASP A 129 41.14 40.41 17.21
CA ASP A 129 40.00 41.01 16.49
C ASP A 129 39.80 40.35 15.12
N GLN A 130 40.89 40.10 14.39
CA GLN A 130 40.83 39.36 13.12
C GLN A 130 40.28 37.93 13.30
N GLN A 131 40.72 37.21 14.34
CA GLN A 131 40.20 35.88 14.67
C GLN A 131 38.71 35.93 15.04
N ILE A 132 38.29 36.93 15.82
CA ILE A 132 36.89 37.12 16.22
C ILE A 132 36.04 37.43 14.98
N THR A 133 36.46 38.36 14.13
CA THR A 133 35.73 38.70 12.89
C THR A 133 35.62 37.49 11.94
N ALA A 134 36.68 36.67 11.83
CA ALA A 134 36.64 35.45 11.05
C ALA A 134 35.63 34.43 11.64
N LEU A 135 35.67 34.19 12.95
CA LEU A 135 34.72 33.30 13.63
C LEU A 135 33.27 33.81 13.56
N GLU A 136 33.05 35.11 13.66
CA GLU A 136 31.72 35.72 13.49
C GLU A 136 31.20 35.51 12.07
N LYS A 137 32.06 35.69 11.06
CA LYS A 137 31.69 35.43 9.66
C LYS A 137 31.33 33.96 9.44
N ASP A 138 32.14 33.03 9.94
CA ASP A 138 31.88 31.60 9.85
C ASP A 138 30.58 31.23 10.58
N MET A 139 30.35 31.82 11.76
CA MET A 139 29.10 31.61 12.51
C MET A 139 27.88 32.11 11.75
N ILE A 140 27.95 33.29 11.12
CA ILE A 140 26.87 33.84 10.29
C ILE A 140 26.61 32.92 9.09
N GLN A 141 27.66 32.46 8.42
CA GLN A 141 27.56 31.56 7.27
C GLN A 141 26.90 30.22 7.67
N ILE A 142 27.40 29.57 8.72
CA ILE A 142 26.85 28.30 9.22
C ILE A 142 25.39 28.46 9.66
N LYS A 143 25.03 29.56 10.35
CA LYS A 143 23.63 29.84 10.71
C LYS A 143 22.74 30.01 9.48
N SER A 144 23.23 30.69 8.44
CA SER A 144 22.49 30.87 7.19
C SER A 144 22.30 29.55 6.45
N GLU A 145 23.35 28.74 6.35
CA GLU A 145 23.31 27.41 5.72
C GLU A 145 22.34 26.47 6.47
N LEU A 146 22.40 26.45 7.81
CA LEU A 146 21.50 25.64 8.63
C LEU A 146 20.03 26.08 8.48
N ALA A 147 19.77 27.39 8.47
CA ALA A 147 18.43 27.92 8.26
C ALA A 147 17.88 27.57 6.87
N ASN A 148 18.72 27.67 5.84
CA ASN A 148 18.35 27.27 4.48
C ASN A 148 18.09 25.76 4.39
N GLN A 149 18.96 24.93 4.97
CA GLN A 149 18.80 23.48 4.97
C GLN A 149 17.51 23.06 5.69
N ALA A 150 17.22 23.64 6.85
CA ALA A 150 15.98 23.37 7.58
C ALA A 150 14.74 23.74 6.74
N LYS A 151 14.76 24.89 6.06
CA LYS A 151 13.66 25.33 5.19
C LYS A 151 13.50 24.44 3.96
N THR A 152 14.60 23.98 3.36
CA THR A 152 14.57 23.05 2.22
C THR A 152 13.99 21.70 2.64
N GLN A 153 14.40 21.15 3.79
CA GLN A 153 13.87 19.91 4.32
C GLN A 153 12.37 20.02 4.64
N GLU A 154 11.94 21.13 5.24
CA GLU A 154 10.51 21.39 5.49
C GLU A 154 9.71 21.46 4.18
N LEU A 155 10.23 22.16 3.17
CA LEU A 155 9.61 22.23 1.85
C LEU A 155 9.54 20.86 1.16
N GLU A 156 10.58 20.03 1.23
CA GLU A 156 10.56 18.67 0.68
C GLU A 156 9.51 17.79 1.36
N VAL A 157 9.39 17.86 2.69
CA VAL A 157 8.38 17.09 3.42
C VAL A 157 6.97 17.55 3.01
N VAL A 158 6.75 18.85 2.89
CA VAL A 158 5.45 19.42 2.48
C VAL A 158 5.11 19.05 1.04
N THR A 159 6.04 19.14 0.10
CA THR A 159 5.80 18.77 -1.31
C THR A 159 5.48 17.29 -1.44
N VAL A 160 6.26 16.42 -0.80
CA VAL A 160 6.01 14.97 -0.79
C VAL A 160 4.63 14.67 -0.20
N LYS A 161 4.28 15.29 0.93
CA LYS A 161 2.97 15.09 1.56
C LYS A 161 1.82 15.53 0.66
N ASN A 162 1.91 16.72 0.05
CA ASN A 162 0.89 17.22 -0.86
C ASN A 162 0.73 16.35 -2.11
N ASP A 163 1.83 15.85 -2.68
CA ASP A 163 1.81 14.93 -3.82
C ASP A 163 1.12 13.61 -3.45
N TYR A 164 1.39 13.06 -2.26
CA TYR A 164 0.71 11.86 -1.79
C TYR A 164 -0.77 12.11 -1.51
N GLU A 165 -1.14 13.23 -0.88
CA GLU A 165 -2.54 13.59 -0.66
C GLU A 165 -3.30 13.76 -1.98
N ALA A 166 -2.70 14.39 -2.99
CA ALA A 166 -3.29 14.51 -4.32
C ALA A 166 -3.48 13.15 -5.01
N LYS A 167 -2.47 12.28 -4.97
CA LYS A 167 -2.56 10.92 -5.51
C LYS A 167 -3.62 10.09 -4.79
N LEU A 168 -3.70 10.19 -3.47
CA LEU A 168 -4.67 9.46 -2.65
C LEU A 168 -6.09 9.93 -2.94
N LYS A 169 -6.28 11.25 -3.07
CA LYS A 169 -7.56 11.85 -3.44
C LYS A 169 -8.01 11.39 -4.83
N ALA A 170 -7.13 11.45 -5.83
CA ALA A 170 -7.43 10.98 -7.19
C ALA A 170 -7.78 9.48 -7.22
N ALA A 171 -7.04 8.65 -6.48
CA ALA A 171 -7.33 7.22 -6.36
C ALA A 171 -8.70 6.97 -5.69
N ASN A 172 -9.02 7.69 -4.62
CA ASN A 172 -10.31 7.57 -3.94
C ASN A 172 -11.47 8.03 -4.82
N GLU A 173 -11.33 9.16 -5.52
CA GLU A 173 -12.32 9.65 -6.48
C GLU A 173 -12.57 8.63 -7.60
N GLN A 174 -11.50 7.97 -8.09
CA GLN A 174 -11.62 6.94 -9.10
C GLN A 174 -12.29 5.67 -8.57
N VAL A 175 -11.99 5.26 -7.33
CA VAL A 175 -12.67 4.14 -6.67
C VAL A 175 -14.15 4.43 -6.50
N GLU A 176 -14.52 5.61 -5.98
CA GLU A 176 -15.91 6.02 -5.82
C GLU A 176 -16.62 6.12 -7.16
N PHE A 177 -15.98 6.67 -8.20
CA PHE A 177 -16.51 6.66 -9.56
C PHE A 177 -16.78 5.24 -10.06
N TYR A 178 -15.85 4.29 -9.91
CA TYR A 178 -16.08 2.91 -10.32
C TYR A 178 -17.16 2.20 -9.49
N LYS A 179 -17.27 2.53 -8.20
CA LYS A 179 -18.34 2.04 -7.32
C LYS A 179 -19.70 2.53 -7.78
N ASP A 180 -19.84 3.84 -7.99
CA ASP A 180 -21.08 4.48 -8.44
C ASP A 180 -21.41 4.08 -9.89
N PHE A 181 -20.41 3.94 -10.77
CA PHE A 181 -20.59 3.44 -12.13
C PHE A 181 -21.09 1.99 -12.14
N LYS A 182 -20.48 1.09 -11.35
CA LYS A 182 -20.97 -0.30 -11.21
C LYS A 182 -22.36 -0.35 -10.60
N ALA A 183 -22.62 0.46 -9.56
CA ALA A 183 -23.94 0.54 -8.95
C ALA A 183 -24.99 0.98 -9.98
N ARG A 184 -24.76 2.10 -10.69
CA ARG A 184 -25.68 2.65 -11.69
C ARG A 184 -25.90 1.75 -12.89
N GLN A 185 -24.85 1.08 -13.39
CA GLN A 185 -24.97 0.17 -14.53
C GLN A 185 -25.76 -1.11 -14.19
N SER A 186 -25.77 -1.52 -12.91
CA SER A 186 -26.47 -2.72 -12.45
C SER A 186 -27.90 -2.48 -11.94
N THR A 187 -28.25 -1.26 -11.49
CA THR A 187 -29.53 -1.02 -10.79
C THR A 187 -30.53 -0.14 -11.55
N LYS A 188 -30.13 0.69 -12.52
CA LYS A 188 -31.06 1.71 -13.04
C LYS A 188 -31.99 1.26 -14.17
N GLU A 189 -31.63 0.23 -14.94
CA GLU A 189 -32.49 -0.30 -16.02
C GLU A 189 -33.17 -1.63 -15.65
N ILE A 190 -32.54 -2.45 -14.78
CA ILE A 190 -33.11 -3.73 -14.33
C ILE A 190 -33.94 -3.55 -13.04
N GLY A 191 -33.67 -2.50 -12.27
CA GLY A 191 -34.23 -2.31 -10.92
C GLY A 191 -35.71 -1.90 -10.85
N GLU A 192 -36.32 -1.39 -11.92
CA GLU A 192 -37.75 -1.02 -11.91
C GLU A 192 -38.69 -2.22 -12.09
N SER A 193 -38.30 -3.24 -12.86
CA SER A 193 -39.00 -4.54 -12.95
C SER A 193 -38.16 -5.58 -13.69
N LEU A 194 -37.60 -6.56 -12.96
CA LEU A 194 -36.84 -7.67 -13.54
C LEU A 194 -37.69 -8.49 -14.53
N GLU A 195 -39.00 -8.59 -14.28
CA GLU A 195 -39.94 -9.25 -15.17
C GLU A 195 -40.11 -8.51 -16.51
N GLU A 196 -40.21 -7.18 -16.48
CA GLU A 196 -40.31 -6.38 -17.71
C GLU A 196 -39.04 -6.47 -18.55
N TYR A 197 -37.88 -6.44 -17.90
CA TYR A 197 -36.59 -6.66 -18.56
C TYR A 197 -36.56 -8.01 -19.29
N ALA A 198 -36.88 -9.10 -18.59
CA ALA A 198 -36.89 -10.44 -19.18
C ALA A 198 -37.87 -10.55 -20.37
N HIS A 199 -39.07 -10.00 -20.23
CA HIS A 199 -40.08 -10.00 -21.28
C HIS A 199 -39.65 -9.19 -22.52
N GLN A 200 -39.03 -8.02 -22.34
CA GLN A 200 -38.54 -7.21 -23.44
C GLN A 200 -37.34 -7.87 -24.14
N GLU A 201 -36.36 -8.37 -23.40
CA GLU A 201 -35.18 -9.04 -23.96
C GLU A 201 -35.58 -10.28 -24.77
N PHE A 202 -36.54 -11.07 -24.27
CA PHE A 202 -37.06 -12.21 -25.00
C PHE A 202 -37.76 -11.78 -26.30
N ASN A 203 -38.64 -10.78 -26.24
CA ASN A 203 -39.38 -10.35 -27.43
C ASN A 203 -38.49 -9.72 -28.51
N LYS A 204 -37.37 -9.06 -28.15
CA LYS A 204 -36.41 -8.51 -29.11
C LYS A 204 -35.81 -9.60 -30.02
N ILE A 205 -35.49 -10.75 -29.44
CA ILE A 205 -34.78 -11.83 -30.14
C ILE A 205 -35.72 -12.93 -30.66
N ARG A 206 -36.95 -13.02 -30.12
CA ARG A 206 -37.94 -14.05 -30.44
C ARG A 206 -38.10 -14.28 -31.95
N PRO A 207 -38.23 -13.24 -32.81
CA PRO A 207 -38.40 -13.45 -34.25
C PRO A 207 -37.21 -14.14 -34.93
N TYR A 208 -36.00 -13.97 -34.39
CA TYR A 208 -34.76 -14.45 -34.98
C TYR A 208 -34.31 -15.80 -34.42
N ALA A 209 -34.39 -15.96 -33.10
CA ALA A 209 -33.83 -17.13 -32.40
C ALA A 209 -34.90 -18.14 -31.97
N PHE A 210 -36.14 -17.72 -31.73
CA PHE A 210 -37.20 -18.53 -31.13
C PHE A 210 -38.56 -18.38 -31.85
N PRO A 211 -38.62 -18.65 -33.17
CA PRO A 211 -39.80 -18.36 -33.98
C PRO A 211 -41.06 -19.14 -33.56
N ASN A 212 -40.90 -20.35 -33.05
CA ASN A 212 -42.00 -21.22 -32.63
C ASN A 212 -42.23 -21.22 -31.11
N ALA A 213 -41.47 -20.42 -30.37
CA ALA A 213 -41.53 -20.46 -28.92
C ALA A 213 -42.71 -19.67 -28.36
N TYR A 214 -43.27 -20.23 -27.30
CA TYR A 214 -44.26 -19.66 -26.42
C TYR A 214 -43.57 -19.16 -25.15
N PHE A 215 -43.81 -17.90 -24.80
CA PHE A 215 -43.30 -17.27 -23.59
C PHE A 215 -44.37 -16.32 -23.05
N GLU A 216 -44.98 -16.69 -21.94
CA GLU A 216 -46.04 -15.90 -21.29
C GLU A 216 -45.91 -15.94 -19.77
N LYS A 217 -46.55 -14.96 -19.12
CA LYS A 217 -46.68 -14.92 -17.66
C LYS A 217 -47.56 -16.07 -17.17
N ASP A 218 -47.17 -16.71 -16.06
CA ASP A 218 -48.02 -17.75 -15.46
C ASP A 218 -49.18 -17.11 -14.68
N ASN A 219 -50.36 -17.10 -15.30
CA ASN A 219 -51.56 -16.50 -14.72
C ASN A 219 -52.34 -17.48 -13.81
N GLU A 220 -52.04 -18.78 -13.88
CA GLU A 220 -52.76 -19.82 -13.14
C GLU A 220 -52.10 -20.06 -11.77
N VAL A 221 -52.74 -19.60 -10.69
CA VAL A 221 -52.32 -19.89 -9.30
C VAL A 221 -52.28 -21.40 -9.07
N SER A 222 -51.18 -21.91 -8.51
CA SER A 222 -51.13 -23.28 -8.00
C SER A 222 -52.27 -23.50 -7.00
N ARG A 223 -53.07 -24.56 -7.22
CA ARG A 223 -54.17 -24.93 -6.33
C ARG A 223 -53.69 -25.42 -4.96
N GLN A 224 -52.39 -25.68 -4.79
CA GLN A 224 -51.80 -26.32 -3.61
C GLN A 224 -50.74 -25.50 -2.89
N SER A 225 -50.04 -24.55 -3.54
CA SER A 225 -49.09 -23.63 -2.87
C SER A 225 -49.66 -22.23 -2.64
N GLY A 226 -50.64 -21.80 -3.44
CA GLY A 226 -51.03 -20.40 -3.51
C GLY A 226 -50.00 -19.52 -4.22
N SER A 227 -48.96 -20.12 -4.80
CA SER A 227 -47.87 -19.45 -5.51
C SER A 227 -48.04 -19.51 -7.02
N LYS A 228 -47.28 -18.65 -7.71
CA LYS A 228 -47.22 -18.52 -9.16
C LYS A 228 -45.75 -18.41 -9.54
N GLY A 229 -45.33 -19.15 -10.56
CA GLY A 229 -44.12 -18.79 -11.30
C GLY A 229 -44.33 -17.48 -12.06
N ASP A 230 -43.25 -16.83 -12.49
CA ASP A 230 -43.40 -15.57 -13.23
C ASP A 230 -43.63 -15.83 -14.71
N PHE A 231 -42.83 -16.70 -15.32
CA PHE A 231 -42.93 -17.00 -16.75
C PHE A 231 -42.78 -18.49 -17.06
N ILE A 232 -43.51 -18.94 -18.09
CA ILE A 232 -43.34 -20.26 -18.68
C ILE A 232 -42.83 -20.09 -20.11
N PHE A 233 -41.72 -20.75 -20.40
CA PHE A 233 -41.19 -20.91 -21.74
C PHE A 233 -41.47 -22.32 -22.26
N ARG A 234 -41.97 -22.43 -23.49
CA ARG A 234 -42.12 -23.70 -24.22
C ARG A 234 -41.70 -23.49 -25.66
N ASP A 235 -40.94 -24.42 -26.24
CA ASP A 235 -40.62 -24.38 -27.66
C ASP A 235 -41.03 -25.67 -28.36
N TYR A 236 -41.43 -25.51 -29.63
CA TYR A 236 -42.07 -26.55 -30.42
C TYR A 236 -41.34 -26.76 -31.74
N GLN A 237 -41.16 -28.02 -32.10
CA GLN A 237 -40.66 -28.42 -33.41
C GLN A 237 -41.64 -29.40 -34.03
N ASN A 238 -42.18 -29.05 -35.21
CA ASN A 238 -43.21 -29.83 -35.92
C ASN A 238 -44.44 -30.18 -35.06
N GLY A 239 -44.81 -29.30 -34.12
CA GLY A 239 -45.95 -29.51 -33.21
C GLY A 239 -45.64 -30.31 -31.95
N LEU A 240 -44.43 -30.84 -31.78
CA LEU A 240 -43.97 -31.52 -30.56
C LEU A 240 -43.27 -30.51 -29.63
N GLU A 241 -43.70 -30.42 -28.37
CA GLU A 241 -42.95 -29.70 -27.34
C GLU A 241 -41.65 -30.47 -27.07
N PHE A 242 -40.51 -29.81 -27.22
CA PHE A 242 -39.22 -30.44 -26.96
C PHE A 242 -38.45 -29.85 -25.79
N ILE A 243 -38.86 -28.67 -25.33
CA ILE A 243 -38.29 -28.03 -24.16
C ILE A 243 -39.35 -27.17 -23.48
N SER A 244 -39.38 -27.25 -22.16
CA SER A 244 -40.17 -26.37 -21.32
C SER A 244 -39.40 -25.95 -20.07
N ILE A 245 -39.48 -24.66 -19.74
CA ILE A 245 -38.73 -24.05 -18.65
C ILE A 245 -39.70 -23.21 -17.81
N MET A 246 -39.68 -23.43 -16.50
CA MET A 246 -40.32 -22.57 -15.52
C MET A 246 -39.34 -21.52 -15.02
N PHE A 247 -39.72 -20.25 -15.06
CA PHE A 247 -38.92 -19.13 -14.58
C PHE A 247 -39.55 -18.47 -13.35
N ASP A 248 -38.69 -18.12 -12.41
CA ASP A 248 -39.03 -17.32 -11.23
C ASP A 248 -38.00 -16.19 -11.12
N MET A 249 -38.48 -14.96 -11.01
CA MET A 249 -37.73 -13.71 -11.05
C MET A 249 -37.65 -13.15 -9.63
N LYS A 250 -36.43 -12.91 -9.13
CA LYS A 250 -36.22 -12.32 -7.79
C LYS A 250 -35.35 -11.08 -7.87
N ASN A 251 -35.95 -9.95 -7.50
CA ASN A 251 -35.27 -8.66 -7.40
C ASN A 251 -34.93 -8.35 -5.93
N GLU A 252 -33.82 -7.64 -5.69
CA GLU A 252 -33.43 -7.23 -4.33
C GLU A 252 -34.40 -6.16 -3.77
N ALA A 253 -34.98 -5.33 -4.65
CA ALA A 253 -35.88 -4.25 -4.28
C ALA A 253 -37.26 -4.71 -3.74
N ASP A 254 -37.70 -5.93 -4.06
CA ASP A 254 -39.02 -6.46 -3.68
C ASP A 254 -39.04 -7.07 -2.26
N THR A 255 -37.88 -7.23 -1.63
CA THR A 255 -37.76 -7.86 -0.31
C THR A 255 -37.88 -6.84 0.82
N THR A 256 -38.93 -6.96 1.65
CA THR A 256 -39.14 -6.09 2.83
C THR A 256 -38.29 -6.56 4.01
N ALA A 257 -37.44 -5.67 4.54
CA ALA A 257 -36.69 -5.70 5.82
C ALA A 257 -35.78 -6.92 6.14
N ALA A 258 -36.00 -8.11 5.59
CA ALA A 258 -35.15 -9.28 5.70
C ALA A 258 -34.65 -9.66 4.30
N LYS A 259 -33.32 -9.67 4.11
CA LYS A 259 -32.70 -10.14 2.86
C LYS A 259 -32.93 -11.64 2.72
N HIS A 260 -33.79 -12.03 1.80
CA HIS A 260 -34.00 -13.43 1.43
C HIS A 260 -32.80 -13.96 0.62
N LYS A 261 -32.51 -15.25 0.77
CA LYS A 261 -31.47 -15.94 0.00
C LYS A 261 -32.08 -16.68 -1.17
N ASN A 262 -31.27 -17.00 -2.19
CA ASN A 262 -31.73 -17.78 -3.34
C ASN A 262 -32.33 -19.14 -2.91
N ALA A 263 -31.74 -19.76 -1.89
CA ALA A 263 -32.16 -21.06 -1.37
C ALA A 263 -33.60 -21.08 -0.82
N ASP A 264 -34.12 -19.94 -0.40
CA ASP A 264 -35.47 -19.84 0.17
C ASP A 264 -36.56 -20.14 -0.88
N PHE A 265 -36.25 -19.95 -2.17
CA PHE A 265 -37.20 -20.06 -3.28
C PHE A 265 -37.15 -21.41 -4.01
N PHE A 266 -36.12 -22.23 -3.80
CA PHE A 266 -35.93 -23.47 -4.57
C PHE A 266 -37.09 -24.47 -4.41
N LYS A 267 -37.59 -24.62 -3.18
CA LYS A 267 -38.68 -25.57 -2.88
C LYS A 267 -39.97 -25.20 -3.59
N GLU A 268 -40.26 -23.91 -3.66
CA GLU A 268 -41.47 -23.37 -4.29
C GLU A 268 -41.37 -23.48 -5.81
N LEU A 269 -40.22 -23.10 -6.38
CA LEU A 269 -39.96 -23.21 -7.81
C LEU A 269 -40.01 -24.66 -8.33
N ASP A 270 -39.44 -25.65 -7.62
CA ASP A 270 -39.56 -27.06 -8.05
C ASP A 270 -41.00 -27.55 -7.99
N LYS A 271 -41.79 -27.06 -7.04
CA LYS A 271 -43.21 -27.40 -6.93
C LYS A 271 -43.97 -26.87 -8.14
N ASP A 272 -43.80 -25.59 -8.47
CA ASP A 272 -44.48 -24.98 -9.61
C ASP A 272 -44.05 -25.65 -10.93
N ARG A 273 -42.76 -25.99 -11.08
CA ARG A 273 -42.24 -26.77 -12.21
C ARG A 273 -42.99 -28.10 -12.40
N ARG A 274 -43.16 -28.89 -11.32
CA ARG A 274 -43.86 -30.18 -11.36
C ARG A 274 -45.34 -30.03 -11.67
N GLU A 275 -46.00 -29.03 -11.10
CA GLU A 275 -47.42 -28.79 -11.33
C GLU A 275 -47.72 -28.36 -12.77
N LYS A 276 -46.88 -27.48 -13.33
CA LYS A 276 -46.99 -26.99 -14.71
C LYS A 276 -46.39 -27.95 -15.75
N LYS A 277 -45.81 -29.07 -15.28
CA LYS A 277 -45.16 -30.11 -16.09
C LYS A 277 -44.07 -29.57 -17.01
N THR A 278 -43.25 -28.66 -16.49
CA THR A 278 -42.09 -28.14 -17.23
C THR A 278 -40.85 -28.98 -16.95
N GLU A 279 -39.95 -29.07 -17.93
CA GLU A 279 -38.75 -29.88 -17.80
C GLU A 279 -37.71 -29.24 -16.86
N TYR A 280 -37.45 -27.94 -17.02
CA TYR A 280 -36.44 -27.20 -16.25
C TYR A 280 -37.07 -26.17 -15.31
N ALA A 281 -36.37 -25.87 -14.22
CA ALA A 281 -36.65 -24.74 -13.33
C ALA A 281 -35.47 -23.77 -13.32
N VAL A 282 -35.73 -22.49 -13.49
CA VAL A 282 -34.68 -21.47 -13.54
C VAL A 282 -35.06 -20.27 -12.67
N LEU A 283 -34.29 -20.06 -11.62
CA LEU A 283 -34.37 -18.89 -10.77
C LEU A 283 -33.47 -17.79 -11.37
N VAL A 284 -34.08 -16.70 -11.82
CA VAL A 284 -33.38 -15.51 -12.29
C VAL A 284 -33.32 -14.53 -11.13
N SER A 285 -32.13 -14.34 -10.55
CA SER A 285 -32.01 -13.64 -9.27
C SER A 285 -30.97 -12.52 -9.26
N MET A 286 -31.38 -11.39 -8.70
CA MET A 286 -30.50 -10.29 -8.28
C MET A 286 -30.15 -10.34 -6.78
N LEU A 287 -30.64 -11.33 -6.04
CA LEU A 287 -30.33 -11.52 -4.62
C LEU A 287 -28.87 -11.97 -4.42
N GLU A 288 -28.34 -11.76 -3.21
CA GLU A 288 -26.97 -12.18 -2.84
C GLU A 288 -25.93 -11.64 -3.85
N ALA A 289 -25.96 -10.34 -4.14
CA ALA A 289 -25.09 -9.68 -5.12
C ALA A 289 -23.59 -9.78 -4.76
N ASP A 290 -23.26 -9.93 -3.48
CA ASP A 290 -21.93 -10.11 -2.91
C ASP A 290 -21.46 -11.58 -2.90
N SER A 291 -22.30 -12.53 -3.31
CA SER A 291 -21.94 -13.94 -3.35
C SER A 291 -21.08 -14.28 -4.57
N ASP A 292 -19.80 -14.57 -4.34
CA ASP A 292 -18.88 -15.05 -5.38
C ASP A 292 -19.40 -16.29 -6.10
N TYR A 293 -20.13 -17.17 -5.39
CA TYR A 293 -20.67 -18.41 -5.94
C TYR A 293 -21.69 -18.15 -7.06
N TYR A 294 -22.70 -17.30 -6.80
CA TYR A 294 -23.73 -16.96 -7.80
C TYR A 294 -23.25 -15.96 -8.86
N ASN A 295 -22.13 -15.28 -8.61
CA ASN A 295 -21.50 -14.38 -9.57
C ASN A 295 -20.67 -15.10 -10.65
N THR A 296 -20.50 -16.42 -10.55
CA THR A 296 -19.84 -17.24 -11.59
C THR A 296 -20.67 -17.42 -12.87
N GLY A 297 -21.98 -17.11 -12.82
CA GLY A 297 -22.83 -17.00 -13.99
C GLY A 297 -24.05 -17.92 -13.98
N ILE A 298 -23.85 -19.21 -14.29
CA ILE A 298 -24.90 -20.24 -14.31
C ILE A 298 -24.56 -21.29 -13.27
N VAL A 299 -25.40 -21.41 -12.24
CA VAL A 299 -25.19 -22.32 -11.12
C VAL A 299 -26.27 -23.38 -11.12
N GLN A 300 -25.88 -24.66 -11.14
CA GLN A 300 -26.84 -25.77 -10.99
C GLN A 300 -27.16 -26.01 -9.50
N VAL A 301 -28.43 -26.19 -9.18
CA VAL A 301 -28.87 -26.54 -7.83
C VAL A 301 -28.77 -28.06 -7.65
N SER A 302 -28.00 -28.51 -6.66
CA SER A 302 -27.74 -29.94 -6.47
C SER A 302 -28.94 -30.71 -5.88
N ASP A 303 -29.72 -30.03 -5.03
CA ASP A 303 -30.85 -30.66 -4.33
C ASP A 303 -32.10 -30.85 -5.21
N TYR A 304 -32.14 -30.19 -6.38
CA TYR A 304 -33.29 -30.21 -7.29
C TYR A 304 -32.82 -30.49 -8.73
N GLU A 305 -33.34 -31.58 -9.30
CA GLU A 305 -32.95 -32.01 -10.64
C GLU A 305 -33.36 -30.97 -11.70
N LYS A 306 -32.45 -30.68 -12.65
CA LYS A 306 -32.66 -29.72 -13.75
C LYS A 306 -33.06 -28.31 -13.28
N MET A 307 -32.62 -27.91 -12.09
CA MET A 307 -32.80 -26.57 -11.54
C MET A 307 -31.51 -25.74 -11.62
N TYR A 308 -31.64 -24.47 -12.00
CA TYR A 308 -30.52 -23.55 -12.14
C TYR A 308 -30.82 -22.18 -11.54
N VAL A 309 -29.79 -21.52 -11.03
CA VAL A 309 -29.80 -20.11 -10.64
C VAL A 309 -28.94 -19.34 -11.62
N ILE A 310 -29.49 -18.29 -12.20
CA ILE A 310 -28.80 -17.43 -13.16
C ILE A 310 -28.98 -15.97 -12.80
N ARG A 311 -28.04 -15.15 -13.24
CA ARG A 311 -28.20 -13.69 -13.23
C ARG A 311 -28.97 -13.21 -14.47
N PRO A 312 -29.64 -12.05 -14.42
CA PRO A 312 -30.48 -11.56 -15.53
C PRO A 312 -29.75 -11.47 -16.88
N GLN A 313 -28.45 -11.12 -16.87
CA GLN A 313 -27.64 -11.01 -18.08
C GLN A 313 -27.42 -12.33 -18.84
N PHE A 314 -27.67 -13.49 -18.20
CA PHE A 314 -27.54 -14.80 -18.83
C PHE A 314 -28.89 -15.38 -19.26
N PHE A 315 -30.00 -14.68 -19.01
CA PHE A 315 -31.35 -15.18 -19.24
C PHE A 315 -31.57 -15.74 -20.65
N ILE A 316 -31.24 -14.93 -21.66
CA ILE A 316 -31.40 -15.31 -23.07
C ILE A 316 -30.44 -16.43 -23.47
N GLN A 317 -29.17 -16.30 -23.10
CA GLN A 317 -28.11 -17.23 -23.48
C GLN A 317 -28.40 -18.60 -22.89
N PHE A 318 -28.93 -18.65 -21.67
CA PHE A 318 -29.28 -19.89 -21.01
C PHE A 318 -30.46 -20.61 -21.67
N ILE A 319 -31.52 -19.89 -22.06
CA ILE A 319 -32.60 -20.45 -22.88
C ILE A 319 -32.03 -21.05 -24.17
N GLY A 320 -31.12 -20.34 -24.84
CA GLY A 320 -30.45 -20.81 -26.05
C GLY A 320 -29.65 -22.10 -25.84
N ILE A 321 -28.89 -22.19 -24.74
CA ILE A 321 -28.10 -23.39 -24.39
C ILE A 321 -29.01 -24.57 -24.15
N LEU A 322 -30.03 -24.43 -23.29
CA LEU A 322 -30.95 -25.51 -22.98
C LEU A 322 -31.72 -25.96 -24.22
N ARG A 323 -32.17 -25.03 -25.06
CA ARG A 323 -32.85 -25.33 -26.32
C ARG A 323 -31.97 -26.14 -27.26
N ASN A 324 -30.72 -25.74 -27.47
CA ASN A 324 -29.80 -26.46 -28.34
C ASN A 324 -29.48 -27.86 -27.81
N ALA A 325 -29.36 -28.01 -26.49
CA ALA A 325 -29.20 -29.32 -25.86
C ALA A 325 -30.43 -30.21 -26.08
N ALA A 326 -31.64 -29.64 -25.97
CA ALA A 326 -32.89 -30.36 -26.16
C ALA A 326 -33.14 -30.73 -27.63
N LEU A 327 -32.77 -29.88 -28.61
CA LEU A 327 -32.93 -30.17 -30.05
C LEU A 327 -32.23 -31.46 -30.49
N ASN A 328 -31.08 -31.79 -29.91
CA ASN A 328 -30.38 -33.04 -30.21
C ASN A 328 -31.17 -34.30 -29.80
N SER A 329 -32.13 -34.15 -28.88
CA SER A 329 -33.00 -35.25 -28.42
C SER A 329 -34.30 -35.40 -29.23
N VAL A 330 -34.66 -34.39 -30.04
CA VAL A 330 -35.95 -34.34 -30.76
C VAL A 330 -36.01 -35.33 -31.92
N SER A 331 -34.92 -35.47 -32.69
CA SER A 331 -34.84 -36.46 -33.77
C SER A 331 -35.12 -37.86 -33.25
N TYR A 332 -34.58 -38.20 -32.09
CA TYR A 332 -34.78 -39.48 -31.43
C TYR A 332 -36.23 -39.68 -30.95
N GLN A 333 -36.86 -38.63 -30.41
CA GLN A 333 -38.27 -38.70 -30.01
C GLN A 333 -39.22 -38.83 -31.21
N GLN A 334 -38.92 -38.16 -32.33
CA GLN A 334 -39.67 -38.29 -33.58
C GLN A 334 -39.57 -39.70 -34.17
N GLU A 335 -38.38 -40.30 -34.17
CA GLU A 335 -38.20 -41.70 -34.59
C GLU A 335 -39.00 -42.66 -33.71
N LEU A 336 -38.97 -42.48 -32.39
CA LEU A 336 -39.75 -43.30 -31.46
C LEU A 336 -41.27 -43.14 -31.65
N ALA A 337 -41.76 -41.92 -31.89
CA ALA A 337 -43.17 -41.66 -32.15
C ALA A 337 -43.61 -42.31 -33.47
N ALA A 338 -42.83 -42.15 -34.55
CA ALA A 338 -43.10 -42.78 -35.85
C ALA A 338 -43.10 -44.31 -35.75
N MET A 339 -42.17 -44.90 -35.00
CA MET A 339 -42.12 -46.35 -34.75
C MET A 339 -43.35 -46.83 -33.96
N ARG A 340 -43.84 -46.06 -32.98
CA ARG A 340 -45.07 -46.40 -32.24
C ARG A 340 -46.31 -46.33 -33.11
N GLU A 341 -46.42 -45.32 -33.97
CA GLU A 341 -47.53 -45.16 -34.90
C GLU A 341 -47.55 -46.29 -35.95
N GLN A 342 -46.39 -46.66 -36.51
CA GLN A 342 -46.25 -47.81 -37.41
C GLN A 342 -46.66 -49.13 -36.74
N ASN A 343 -46.29 -49.35 -35.48
CA ASN A 343 -46.69 -50.56 -34.75
C ASN A 343 -48.22 -50.62 -34.52
N LEU A 344 -48.86 -49.47 -34.29
CA LEU A 344 -50.32 -49.36 -34.16
C LEU A 344 -51.04 -49.71 -35.47
N ASP A 345 -50.52 -49.24 -36.61
CA ASP A 345 -51.10 -49.52 -37.94
C ASP A 345 -50.94 -51.01 -38.34
N ILE A 346 -49.77 -51.61 -38.05
CA ILE A 346 -49.56 -53.07 -38.24
C ILE A 346 -50.56 -53.88 -37.44
N THR A 347 -50.79 -53.51 -36.17
CA THR A 347 -51.76 -54.21 -35.31
C THR A 347 -53.18 -54.08 -35.88
N HIS A 348 -53.56 -52.90 -36.37
CA HIS A 348 -54.88 -52.69 -36.96
C HIS A 348 -55.05 -53.43 -38.30
N PHE A 349 -53.99 -53.55 -39.09
CA PHE A 349 -53.96 -54.33 -40.31
C PHE A 349 -54.12 -55.83 -40.04
N GLU A 350 -53.44 -56.36 -39.03
CA GLU A 350 -53.58 -57.77 -38.60
C GLU A 350 -55.04 -58.07 -38.18
N ASP A 351 -55.64 -57.21 -37.38
CA ASP A 351 -57.05 -57.32 -36.98
C ASP A 351 -58.01 -57.30 -38.17
N ASN A 352 -57.73 -56.45 -39.18
CA ASN A 352 -58.55 -56.35 -40.39
C ASN A 352 -58.39 -57.56 -41.31
N ILE A 353 -57.19 -58.12 -41.44
CA ILE A 353 -56.95 -59.37 -42.17
C ILE A 353 -57.69 -60.54 -41.51
N GLU A 354 -57.64 -60.65 -40.19
CA GLU A 354 -58.32 -61.75 -39.49
C GLU A 354 -59.84 -61.66 -39.66
N LYS A 355 -60.42 -60.45 -39.55
CA LYS A 355 -61.84 -60.22 -39.85
C LYS A 355 -62.20 -60.58 -41.29
N PHE A 356 -61.36 -60.20 -42.26
CA PHE A 356 -61.57 -60.55 -43.67
C PHE A 356 -61.53 -62.07 -43.89
N LYS A 357 -60.53 -62.76 -43.33
CA LYS A 357 -60.35 -64.21 -43.46
C LYS A 357 -61.52 -64.99 -42.88
N VAL A 358 -62.02 -64.58 -41.70
CA VAL A 358 -63.20 -65.18 -41.07
C VAL A 358 -64.47 -64.93 -41.89
N GLY A 359 -64.67 -63.69 -42.37
CA GLY A 359 -65.82 -63.33 -43.21
C GLY A 359 -65.84 -64.07 -44.55
N PHE A 360 -64.68 -64.14 -45.22
CA PHE A 360 -64.51 -64.84 -46.49
C PHE A 360 -64.76 -66.34 -46.34
N SER A 361 -64.20 -66.96 -45.30
CA SER A 361 -64.38 -68.40 -45.04
C SER A 361 -65.85 -68.77 -44.79
N LYS A 362 -66.59 -67.93 -44.03
CA LYS A 362 -68.03 -68.13 -43.79
C LYS A 362 -68.84 -67.99 -45.08
N ASN A 363 -68.58 -66.96 -45.88
CA ASN A 363 -69.30 -66.73 -47.13
C ASN A 363 -69.03 -67.83 -48.16
N TYR A 364 -67.77 -68.26 -48.29
CA TYR A 364 -67.38 -69.35 -49.17
C TYR A 364 -68.05 -70.67 -48.79
N THR A 365 -68.05 -71.01 -47.49
CA THR A 365 -68.69 -72.25 -47.00
C THR A 365 -70.21 -72.23 -47.23
N SER A 366 -70.87 -71.10 -46.97
CA SER A 366 -72.30 -70.91 -47.21
C SER A 366 -72.64 -71.03 -48.70
N TYR A 367 -71.86 -70.37 -49.57
CA TYR A 367 -72.03 -70.45 -51.02
C TYR A 367 -71.84 -71.89 -51.54
N SER A 368 -70.77 -72.57 -51.10
CA SER A 368 -70.51 -73.97 -51.48
C SER A 368 -71.66 -74.90 -51.10
N LYS A 369 -72.21 -74.74 -49.88
CA LYS A 369 -73.36 -75.53 -49.42
C LYS A 369 -74.62 -75.26 -50.25
N ASN A 370 -74.93 -73.99 -50.54
CA ASN A 370 -76.09 -73.62 -51.36
C ASN A 370 -75.97 -74.16 -52.79
N VAL A 371 -74.77 -74.13 -53.38
CA VAL A 371 -74.51 -74.73 -54.69
C VAL A 371 -74.74 -76.24 -54.65
N GLN A 372 -74.28 -76.95 -53.62
CA GLN A 372 -74.53 -78.39 -53.48
C GLN A 372 -76.03 -78.71 -53.31
N GLU A 373 -76.79 -77.91 -52.57
CA GLU A 373 -78.24 -78.09 -52.40
C GLU A 373 -79.01 -77.80 -53.69
N ALA A 374 -78.57 -76.79 -54.46
CA ALA A 374 -79.11 -76.49 -55.78
C ALA A 374 -78.86 -77.64 -56.76
N LEU A 375 -77.64 -78.20 -56.79
CA LEU A 375 -77.31 -79.38 -57.60
C LEU A 375 -78.19 -80.59 -57.23
N LYS A 376 -78.36 -80.88 -55.94
CA LYS A 376 -79.28 -81.95 -55.49
C LYS A 376 -80.73 -81.73 -55.92
N SER A 377 -81.17 -80.47 -55.99
CA SER A 377 -82.53 -80.12 -56.43
C SER A 377 -82.69 -80.28 -57.94
N ILE A 378 -81.64 -79.96 -58.72
CA ILE A 378 -81.57 -80.22 -60.16
C ILE A 378 -81.67 -81.74 -60.41
N ASP A 379 -80.91 -82.56 -59.68
CA ASP A 379 -80.95 -84.02 -59.82
C ASP A 379 -82.34 -84.61 -59.55
N LYS A 380 -83.02 -84.13 -58.49
CA LYS A 380 -84.42 -84.53 -58.20
C LYS A 380 -85.39 -84.15 -59.31
N SER A 381 -85.15 -83.01 -59.96
CA SER A 381 -86.01 -82.52 -61.04
C SER A 381 -85.82 -83.34 -62.31
N ILE A 382 -84.58 -83.73 -62.61
CA ILE A 382 -84.26 -84.69 -63.69
C ILE A 382 -84.97 -86.02 -63.45
N ALA A 383 -84.88 -86.59 -62.25
CA ALA A 383 -85.53 -87.86 -61.91
C ALA A 383 -87.06 -87.81 -62.11
N ARG A 384 -87.71 -86.68 -61.74
CA ARG A 384 -89.15 -86.50 -62.00
C ARG A 384 -89.47 -86.42 -63.49
N MET A 385 -88.66 -85.71 -64.27
CA MET A 385 -88.85 -85.60 -65.72
C MET A 385 -88.69 -86.95 -66.42
N GLU A 386 -87.77 -87.81 -65.95
CA GLU A 386 -87.63 -89.18 -66.43
C GLU A 386 -88.87 -90.03 -66.13
N ASP A 387 -89.46 -89.88 -64.93
CA ASP A 387 -90.68 -90.61 -64.56
C ASP A 387 -91.90 -90.13 -65.38
N VAL A 388 -92.04 -88.82 -65.59
CA VAL A 388 -93.06 -88.25 -66.48
C VAL A 388 -92.91 -88.79 -67.91
N LYS A 389 -91.68 -88.84 -68.43
CA LYS A 389 -91.40 -89.43 -69.74
C LYS A 389 -91.86 -90.88 -69.80
N LYS A 390 -91.55 -91.69 -68.78
CA LYS A 390 -91.96 -93.10 -68.68
C LYS A 390 -93.48 -93.28 -68.65
N GLN A 391 -94.19 -92.42 -67.92
CA GLN A 391 -95.65 -92.42 -67.88
C GLN A 391 -96.25 -92.08 -69.25
N LEU A 392 -95.74 -91.06 -69.93
CA LEU A 392 -96.21 -90.67 -71.28
C LEU A 392 -96.00 -91.78 -72.30
N THR A 393 -94.82 -92.42 -72.33
CA THR A 393 -94.57 -93.56 -73.25
C THR A 393 -95.49 -94.74 -72.94
N THR A 394 -95.83 -94.97 -71.67
CA THR A 394 -96.79 -96.01 -71.28
C THR A 394 -98.20 -95.68 -71.77
N SER A 395 -98.65 -94.43 -71.60
CA SER A 395 -99.95 -93.94 -72.08
C SER A 395 -100.04 -93.99 -73.61
N GLU A 396 -98.98 -93.62 -74.33
CA GLU A 396 -98.91 -93.73 -75.79
C GLU A 396 -99.08 -95.19 -76.24
N ASN A 397 -98.41 -96.13 -75.56
CA ASN A 397 -98.52 -97.55 -75.87
C ASN A 397 -99.93 -98.09 -75.57
N GLN A 398 -100.62 -97.57 -74.54
CA GLN A 398 -102.03 -97.89 -74.27
C GLN A 398 -102.97 -97.34 -75.34
N LEU A 399 -102.77 -96.11 -75.83
CA LEU A 399 -103.53 -95.54 -76.94
C LEU A 399 -103.33 -96.34 -78.23
N ARG A 400 -102.10 -96.80 -78.51
CA ARG A 400 -101.81 -97.70 -79.64
C ARG A 400 -102.60 -99.01 -79.53
N LEU A 401 -102.65 -99.62 -78.34
CA LEU A 401 -103.42 -100.84 -78.08
C LEU A 401 -104.94 -100.60 -78.22
N ALA A 402 -105.44 -99.44 -77.81
CA ALA A 402 -106.84 -99.06 -77.97
C ALA A 402 -107.21 -98.84 -79.45
N ASN A 403 -106.33 -98.20 -80.23
CA ASN A 403 -106.55 -97.99 -81.66
C ASN A 403 -106.58 -99.32 -82.43
N ASN A 404 -105.67 -100.25 -82.12
CA ASN A 404 -105.69 -101.60 -82.69
C ASN A 404 -106.98 -102.38 -82.38
N LYS A 405 -107.68 -102.07 -81.27
CA LYS A 405 -108.99 -102.67 -80.95
C LYS A 405 -110.15 -102.02 -81.73
N LEU A 406 -110.02 -100.75 -82.14
CA LEU A 406 -110.99 -100.06 -82.99
C LEU A 406 -110.91 -100.54 -84.44
N ASP A 407 -109.72 -100.85 -84.95
CA ASP A 407 -109.52 -101.32 -86.32
C ASP A 407 -110.03 -102.76 -86.57
N ASP A 408 -110.23 -103.59 -85.53
CA ASP A 408 -110.78 -104.97 -85.66
C ASP A 408 -112.32 -105.04 -85.69
N VAL A 409 -113.01 -103.88 -85.81
CA VAL A 409 -114.48 -103.80 -85.89
C VAL A 409 -114.93 -103.68 -87.35
N SER A 410 -114.77 -104.74 -88.14
CA SER A 410 -115.32 -104.78 -89.50
C SER A 410 -116.85 -105.02 -89.49
N VAL A 411 -117.57 -104.38 -90.42
CA VAL A 411 -119.04 -104.50 -90.64
C VAL A 411 -119.51 -105.97 -90.72
N LYS A 412 -118.61 -106.88 -91.07
CA LYS A 412 -118.84 -108.34 -91.14
C LYS A 412 -118.99 -109.00 -89.76
N LYS A 413 -118.40 -108.45 -88.69
CA LYS A 413 -118.62 -108.87 -87.29
C LYS A 413 -119.87 -108.20 -86.69
N LEU A 414 -120.19 -106.95 -87.08
CA LEU A 414 -121.36 -106.19 -86.60
C LEU A 414 -122.72 -106.71 -87.12
N THR A 415 -122.75 -107.50 -88.20
CA THR A 415 -123.98 -108.05 -88.81
C THR A 415 -124.15 -109.57 -88.63
N ARG A 416 -123.25 -110.22 -87.89
CA ARG A 416 -123.24 -111.67 -87.66
C ARG A 416 -124.35 -112.04 -86.66
N GLY A 417 -125.52 -112.42 -87.17
CA GLY A 417 -126.67 -112.89 -86.38
C GLY A 417 -127.98 -112.12 -86.58
N ASN A 418 -128.04 -111.14 -87.49
CA ASN A 418 -129.27 -110.38 -87.78
C ASN A 418 -129.64 -110.48 -89.28
N PRO A 419 -130.51 -111.46 -89.67
CA PRO A 419 -130.90 -111.68 -91.06
C PRO A 419 -131.56 -110.45 -91.70
N THR A 420 -132.31 -109.68 -90.91
CA THR A 420 -133.06 -108.49 -91.36
C THR A 420 -132.13 -107.35 -91.78
N MET A 421 -131.00 -107.17 -91.07
CA MET A 421 -130.01 -106.13 -91.38
C MET A 421 -129.08 -106.52 -92.54
N GLN A 422 -128.75 -107.80 -92.68
CA GLN A 422 -128.04 -108.29 -93.88
C GLN A 422 -128.86 -108.08 -95.15
N ALA A 423 -130.17 -108.33 -95.10
CA ALA A 423 -131.06 -108.10 -96.23
C ALA A 423 -131.17 -106.60 -96.58
N LYS A 424 -131.32 -105.71 -95.58
CA LYS A 424 -131.41 -104.26 -95.82
C LYS A 424 -130.14 -103.65 -96.43
N PHE A 425 -128.96 -104.08 -95.99
CA PHE A 425 -127.70 -103.62 -96.58
C PHE A 425 -127.44 -104.22 -97.98
N ALA A 426 -127.91 -105.45 -98.24
CA ALA A 426 -127.87 -106.03 -99.58
C ALA A 426 -128.84 -105.31 -100.55
N SER A 427 -130.04 -104.94 -100.10
CA SER A 427 -131.01 -104.19 -100.91
C SER A 427 -130.57 -102.73 -101.17
N LEU A 428 -129.83 -102.11 -100.25
CA LEU A 428 -129.25 -100.78 -100.45
C LEU A 428 -128.10 -100.81 -101.48
N LYS A 429 -127.27 -101.86 -101.47
CA LYS A 429 -126.24 -102.05 -102.51
C LYS A 429 -126.80 -102.26 -103.92
N SER A 430 -128.06 -102.68 -104.06
CA SER A 430 -128.72 -102.79 -105.38
C SER A 430 -129.44 -101.52 -105.85
N GLN A 431 -129.42 -100.42 -105.08
CA GLN A 431 -130.07 -99.14 -105.44
C GLN A 431 -129.14 -97.94 -105.64
N GLU A 432 -127.81 -98.08 -105.49
CA GLU A 432 -126.83 -96.99 -105.68
C GLU A 432 -125.79 -97.25 -106.80
N GLU A 433 -125.90 -98.35 -107.52
CA GLU A 433 -125.26 -98.64 -108.82
C GLU A 433 -126.25 -99.52 -109.60
N ARG A 434 -127.31 -98.96 -110.19
CA ARG A 434 -127.37 -97.69 -110.92
C ARG A 434 -127.03 -96.39 -110.21
#